data_AF-A0A0M3KKM2-F1
#
_entry.id   AF-A0A0M3KKM2-F1
#
_cell.length_a   1.000
_cell.length_b   1.000
_cell.length_c   1.000
_cell.angle_alpha   90.00
_cell.angle_beta   90.00
_cell.angle_gamma   90.00
#
_symmetry.space_group_name_H-M   'P 1'
#
loop_
_entity.id
_entity.type
_entity.pdbx_description
1 polymer ?
#
loop_
_entity_poly.entity_id
_entity_poly.type
_entity_poly.pdbx_seq_one_letter_code
_entity_poly.pdbx_strand_id
1 'polypeptide(L)' 'MENEEVGVARSAQIFRNFLYRYRDELSASVLVAGYDDDEGGQVNILPVHSLSFKCDLFQLR' A
#
# COMPACT_ATOMS: atom_id res chain seq x y z
N MET A 1 -7.37 -19.96 7.97
CA MET A 1 -7.00 -18.54 7.80
C MET A 1 -6.41 -18.33 6.40
N GLU A 2 -7.03 -18.87 5.35
CA GLU A 2 -6.44 -18.94 3.99
C GLU A 2 -7.37 -18.37 2.89
N ASN A 3 -8.42 -17.62 3.26
CA ASN A 3 -9.40 -17.09 2.28
C ASN A 3 -9.94 -15.72 2.72
N GLU A 4 -9.10 -14.89 3.32
CA GLU A 4 -9.45 -13.49 3.60
C GLU A 4 -8.74 -12.67 2.53
N GLU A 5 -9.50 -11.92 1.72
CA GLU A 5 -8.92 -11.07 0.70
C GLU A 5 -7.91 -10.13 1.36
N VAL A 6 -6.71 -10.05 0.77
CA VAL A 6 -5.67 -9.19 1.32
C VAL A 6 -6.03 -7.76 0.97
N GLY A 7 -6.64 -7.07 1.93
CA GLY A 7 -6.99 -5.67 1.77
C GLY A 7 -5.82 -4.81 1.31
N VAL A 8 -6.12 -3.74 0.58
CA VAL A 8 -5.11 -2.86 -0.05
C VAL A 8 -4.15 -2.30 1.00
N ALA A 9 -4.67 -1.96 2.18
CA ALA A 9 -3.88 -1.50 3.32
C ALA A 9 -2.89 -2.58 3.81
N ARG A 10 -3.29 -3.86 3.83
CA ARG A 10 -2.43 -4.95 4.27
C ARG A 10 -1.29 -5.19 3.29
N SER A 11 -1.59 -5.16 1.99
CA SER A 11 -0.57 -5.21 0.93
C SER A 11 0.43 -4.06 1.07
N ALA A 12 -0.05 -2.83 1.27
CA ALA A 12 0.83 -1.68 1.48
C ALA A 12 1.75 -1.83 2.72
N GLN A 13 1.27 -2.41 3.82
CA GLN A 13 2.11 -2.67 4.99
C GLN A 13 3.24 -3.68 4.70
N ILE A 14 2.97 -4.73 3.92
CA ILE A 14 3.97 -5.73 3.54
C ILE A 14 5.05 -5.08 2.68
N PHE A 15 4.66 -4.34 1.65
CA PHE A 15 5.60 -3.61 0.79
C PHE A 15 6.39 -2.56 1.56
N ARG A 16 5.79 -1.89 2.54
CA ARG A 16 6.49 -0.94 3.41
C ARG A 16 7.60 -1.62 4.20
N ASN A 17 7.30 -2.76 4.83
CA ASN A 17 8.30 -3.52 5.59
C ASN A 17 9.42 -4.06 4.69
N PHE A 18 9.09 -4.45 3.47
CA PHE A 18 10.06 -4.85 2.46
C PHE A 18 10.98 -3.69 2.08
N LEU A 19 10.42 -2.53 1.74
CA LEU A 19 11.19 -1.33 1.40
C LEU A 19 12.07 -0.85 2.55
N TYR A 20 11.60 -0.93 3.80
CA TYR A 20 12.43 -0.61 4.96
C TYR A 20 13.63 -1.55 5.12
N ARG A 21 13.48 -2.84 4.78
CA ARG A 21 14.57 -3.83 4.86
C ARG A 21 15.62 -3.61 3.78
N TYR A 22 15.21 -3.22 2.58
CA TYR A 22 16.09 -3.02 1.43
C TYR A 22 16.35 -1.54 1.12
N ARG A 23 16.08 -0.62 2.05
CA ARG A 23 16.18 0.84 1.82
C ARG A 23 17.55 1.30 1.34
N ASP A 24 18.60 0.59 1.74
CA ASP A 24 19.98 0.95 1.41
C ASP A 24 20.45 0.30 0.09
N GLU A 25 19.73 -0.73 -0.37
CA GLU A 25 20.01 -1.48 -1.60
C GLU A 25 19.07 -1.09 -2.75
N LEU A 26 17.89 -0.53 -2.44
CA LEU A 26 16.78 -0.38 -3.38
C LEU A 26 16.21 1.04 -3.33
N SER A 27 16.65 1.91 -4.24
CA SER A 27 16.12 3.27 -4.41
C SER A 27 14.87 3.28 -5.29
N ALA A 28 13.77 2.67 -4.84
CA ALA A 28 12.49 2.66 -5.56
C ALA A 28 11.33 3.12 -4.69
N SER A 29 10.38 3.84 -5.30
CA SER A 29 9.07 4.12 -4.72
C SER A 29 8.05 3.10 -5.23
N VAL A 30 7.21 2.60 -4.33
CA VAL A 30 6.14 1.64 -4.67
C VAL A 30 4.80 2.33 -4.55
N LEU A 31 3.95 2.13 -5.56
CA LEU A 31 2.55 2.58 -5.55
C LEU A 31 1.65 1.34 -5.46
N VAL A 32 0.91 1.23 -4.37
CA VAL A 32 -0.07 0.16 -4.14
C VAL A 32 -1.46 0.76 -4.30
N ALA A 33 -2.09 0.49 -5.44
CA ALA A 33 -3.46 0.88 -5.70
C ALA A 33 -4.34 -0.37 -5.79
N GLY A 34 -5.55 -0.30 -5.23
CA GLY A 34 -6.51 -1.38 -5.32
C GLY A 34 -7.87 -0.95 -4.79
N TYR A 35 -8.79 -1.90 -4.79
CA TYR A 35 -10.12 -1.75 -4.25
C TYR A 35 -10.34 -2.83 -3.19
N ASP A 36 -10.96 -2.45 -2.08
CA ASP A 36 -11.35 -3.32 -0.98
C ASP A 36 -12.83 -3.07 -0.70
N ASP A 37 -13.61 -4.11 -0.38
CA ASP A 37 -15.05 -3.96 -0.11
C ASP A 37 -15.29 -3.19 1.21
N ASP A 38 -14.36 -3.26 2.15
CA ASP A 38 -14.46 -2.59 3.46
C ASP A 38 -14.18 -1.08 3.40
N GLU A 39 -13.11 -0.69 2.69
CA GLU A 39 -12.56 0.68 2.70
C GLU A 39 -12.66 1.37 1.32
N GLY A 40 -13.17 0.67 0.30
CA GLY A 40 -13.30 1.17 -1.06
C GLY A 40 -11.98 1.27 -1.83
N GLY A 41 -11.94 2.19 -2.81
CA GLY A 41 -10.76 2.41 -3.64
C GLY A 41 -9.66 3.13 -2.86
N GLN A 42 -8.49 2.51 -2.75
CA GLN A 42 -7.36 3.05 -1.98
C GLN A 42 -6.11 3.10 -2.84
N VAL A 43 -5.35 4.19 -2.70
CA VAL A 43 -4.02 4.35 -3.29
C VAL A 43 -3.03 4.71 -2.19
N ASN A 44 -2.05 3.84 -1.99
CA ASN A 44 -0.97 3.98 -1.02
C ASN A 44 0.36 4.19 -1.75
N ILE A 45 0.99 5.33 -1.53
CA ILE A 45 2.33 5.63 -2.05
C ILE A 45 3.34 5.38 -0.93
N LEU A 46 4.30 4.49 -1.18
CA LEU A 46 5.33 4.08 -0.23
C LEU A 46 6.70 4.51 -0.77
N PRO A 47 7.26 5.63 -0.29
CA PRO A 47 8.64 5.99 -0.58
C PRO A 47 9.60 5.26 0.36
N VAL A 48 10.84 5.12 -0.10
CA VAL A 48 11.93 4.42 0.59
C VAL A 48 12.29 4.99 1.97
N HIS A 49 12.04 6.28 2.19
CA HIS A 49 12.68 6.99 3.30
C HIS A 49 11.77 7.26 4.50
N SER A 50 10.47 7.53 4.33
CA SER A 50 9.57 7.79 5.49
C SER A 50 8.09 8.09 5.19
N LEU A 51 7.76 8.81 4.11
CA LEU A 51 6.44 9.46 3.99
C LEU A 51 5.41 8.65 3.17
N SER A 52 4.62 7.80 3.83
CA SER A 52 3.50 7.15 3.16
C SER A 52 2.30 8.08 2.98
N PHE A 53 1.80 8.23 1.76
CA PHE A 53 0.53 8.91 1.49
C PHE A 53 -0.56 7.87 1.23
N LYS A 54 -1.68 7.98 1.96
CA LYS A 54 -2.92 7.29 1.65
C LYS A 54 -3.87 8.29 1.01
N CYS A 55 -4.34 7.97 -0.19
CA CYS A 55 -5.42 8.68 -0.84
C CYS A 55 -6.58 7.70 -1.01
N ASP A 56 -7.70 8.01 -0.37
CA ASP A 56 -8.94 7.30 -0.61
C ASP A 56 -9.51 7.85 -1.91
N LEU A 57 -9.57 7.00 -2.94
CA LEU A 57 -10.17 7.35 -4.21
C LEU A 57 -11.67 7.34 -4.00
N PHE A 58 -12.23 8.51 -3.67
CA PHE A 58 -13.65 8.72 -3.55
C PHE A 58 -14.32 8.17 -4.82
N GLN A 59 -14.98 7.02 -4.70
CA GLN A 59 -15.75 6.45 -5.79
C GLN A 59 -16.88 7.45 -6.03
N LEU A 60 -16.81 8.22 -7.12
CA LEU A 60 -17.94 9.01 -7.60
C LEU A 60 -19.07 8.00 -7.87
N ARG A 61 -19.98 7.89 -6.91
CA ARG A 61 -21.25 7.21 -7.07
C ARG A 61 -22.32 8.24 -7.37
#